data_AF-A0A9D8YNG0-F1
#
_entry.id   AF-A0A9D8YNG0-F1
#
_cell.length_a   1.000
_cell.length_b   1.000
_cell.length_c   1.000
_cell.angle_alpha   90.00
_cell.angle_beta   90.00
_cell.angle_gamma   90.00
#
_symmetry.space_group_name_H-M   'P 1'
#
loop_
_entity.id
_entity.type
_entity.pdbx_description
1 polymer ?
#
loop_
_entity_poly.entity_id
_entity_poly.type
_entity_poly.pdbx_seq_one_letter_code
_entity_poly.pdbx_strand_id
1 'polypeptide(L)'
;MTIGVVILIVAAALVLLLPAWPALTEWRTGRDKLPLTISDTYADDHHLVAENFGQEVATHVQEAVSNYLAAGGRPGGGVEALRKFYEVIGPHSTDTPDFQNGVLPLVVVRNTLTQWPAGAGLLRQTYISGAFESGQGSLIQKLFVDGDAFLGDETVIGDWIHARRTLRALAGCELNGSVAAHRMLQVWPGCQFERLASLEIRFGDEWHWPEGQVPSLHRTLDLPPLFRLNGRAARHGKAHQVDGNLTIPPEHVWRGDLIVLGNLRLGRGARVEGSIKAEGSILLEVGASVEGEVFSNTSLELRAGSRVTGIAGSEGQLTVRWGAEVGTPETPSTATGNTVLMEQGARVHGVVMAVEAGRVALRTVSRMAA
;
A
#
# COMPACT_ATOMS: atom_id res chain seq x y z
N MET A 1 12.06 -34.06 50.59
CA MET A 1 11.44 -34.07 49.25
C MET A 1 11.88 -35.35 48.57
N THR A 2 10.98 -36.23 48.15
CA THR A 2 11.35 -37.50 47.53
C THR A 2 11.92 -37.26 46.13
N ILE A 3 12.84 -38.11 45.68
CA ILE A 3 13.49 -38.02 44.36
C ILE A 3 12.43 -37.91 43.24
N GLY A 4 11.29 -38.59 43.39
CA GLY A 4 10.17 -38.52 42.42
C GLY A 4 9.56 -37.12 42.27
N VAL A 5 9.47 -36.33 43.35
CA VAL A 5 8.94 -34.96 43.28
C VAL A 5 9.90 -34.04 42.54
N VAL A 6 11.22 -34.23 42.73
CA VAL A 6 12.24 -33.46 42.01
C VAL A 6 12.18 -33.76 40.51
N ILE A 7 12.07 -35.03 40.13
CA ILE A 7 11.99 -35.44 38.72
C ILE A 7 10.74 -34.86 38.05
N LEU A 8 9.59 -34.89 38.73
CA LEU A 8 8.34 -34.34 38.20
C LEU A 8 8.44 -32.82 37.97
N ILE A 9 9.03 -32.08 38.90
CA ILE A 9 9.21 -30.63 38.78
C ILE A 9 10.13 -30.28 37.61
N VAL A 10 11.24 -31.00 37.44
CA VAL A 10 12.19 -30.79 36.34
C VAL A 10 11.54 -31.12 34.99
N ALA A 11 10.79 -32.20 34.90
CA ALA A 11 10.06 -32.58 33.69
C ALA A 11 9.00 -31.51 33.32
N ALA A 12 8.24 -31.02 34.29
CA ALA A 12 7.25 -29.97 34.07
C ALA A 12 7.91 -28.65 33.60
N ALA A 13 9.02 -28.26 34.21
CA ALA A 13 9.78 -27.07 33.81
C ALA A 13 10.33 -27.20 32.38
N LEU A 14 10.85 -28.38 31.99
CA LEU A 14 11.33 -28.63 30.63
C LEU A 14 10.20 -28.53 29.60
N VAL A 15 9.03 -29.10 29.89
CA VAL A 15 7.85 -29.02 28.99
C VAL A 15 7.38 -27.58 28.81
N LEU A 16 7.46 -26.75 29.86
CA LEU A 16 7.08 -25.33 29.78
C LEU A 16 8.14 -24.46 29.09
N LEU A 17 9.42 -24.79 29.23
CA LEU A 17 10.52 -23.98 28.69
C LEU A 17 10.95 -24.37 27.28
N LEU A 18 10.68 -25.61 26.83
CA LEU A 18 10.99 -26.08 25.48
C LEU A 18 10.36 -25.22 24.36
N PRO A 19 9.07 -24.84 24.43
CA PRO A 19 8.46 -23.96 23.44
C PRO A 19 9.02 -22.53 23.48
N ALA A 20 9.51 -22.09 24.64
CA ALA A 20 10.12 -20.77 24.84
C ALA A 20 11.62 -20.74 24.49
N TRP A 21 12.23 -21.90 24.21
CA TRP A 21 13.65 -22.00 23.90
C TRP A 21 14.05 -21.16 22.67
N PRO A 22 13.30 -21.15 21.55
CA PRO A 22 13.61 -20.28 20.41
C PRO A 22 13.65 -18.80 20.80
N ALA A 23 12.63 -18.32 21.54
CA ALA A 23 12.55 -16.93 22.01
C ALA A 23 13.69 -16.58 22.99
N LEU A 24 14.08 -17.48 23.89
CA LEU A 24 15.21 -17.30 24.80
C LEU A 24 16.56 -17.29 24.05
N THR A 25 16.70 -18.11 23.01
CA THR A 25 17.89 -18.11 22.15
C THR A 25 17.98 -16.86 21.30
N GLU A 26 16.85 -16.34 20.83
CA GLU A 26 16.75 -15.09 20.08
C GLU A 26 17.05 -13.88 20.96
N TRP A 27 16.48 -13.82 22.18
CA TRP A 27 16.79 -12.81 23.19
C TRP A 27 18.28 -12.79 23.57
N ARG A 28 18.92 -13.97 23.68
CA ARG A 28 20.36 -14.08 23.96
C ARG A 28 21.26 -13.74 22.77
N THR A 29 20.84 -14.03 21.55
CA THR A 29 21.67 -13.83 20.35
C THR A 29 21.50 -12.46 19.72
N GLY A 30 20.44 -11.71 20.08
CA GLY A 30 20.23 -10.34 19.62
C GLY A 30 20.12 -10.22 18.09
N ARG A 31 19.61 -11.26 17.41
CA ARG A 31 19.49 -11.29 15.95
C ARG A 31 18.48 -10.29 15.39
N ASP A 32 17.59 -9.77 16.24
CA ASP A 32 16.64 -8.69 15.91
C ASP A 32 17.30 -7.28 15.85
N LYS A 33 18.63 -7.22 15.95
CA LYS A 33 19.47 -6.02 15.79
C LYS A 33 19.90 -5.74 14.35
N LEU A 34 19.34 -6.44 13.37
CA LEU A 34 19.48 -6.07 11.97
C LEU A 34 18.15 -5.51 11.49
N PRO A 35 18.13 -4.51 10.59
CA PRO A 35 16.90 -4.15 9.89
C PRO A 35 16.31 -5.43 9.30
N LEU A 36 15.04 -5.71 9.63
CA LEU A 36 14.33 -6.83 9.05
C LEU A 36 14.18 -6.51 7.56
N THR A 37 14.89 -7.25 6.71
CA THR A 37 14.63 -7.22 5.27
C THR A 37 13.24 -7.83 5.07
N ILE A 38 12.22 -7.00 5.01
CA ILE A 38 10.86 -7.44 4.69
C ILE A 38 10.90 -7.79 3.21
N SER A 39 10.79 -9.09 2.90
CA SER A 39 10.65 -9.53 1.52
C SER A 39 9.33 -8.99 0.95
N ASP A 40 9.39 -8.39 -0.24
CA ASP A 40 8.25 -7.80 -0.98
C ASP A 40 7.07 -8.75 -1.25
N THR A 41 7.21 -10.03 -0.90
CA THR A 41 6.29 -11.13 -1.24
C THR A 41 4.89 -10.98 -0.63
N TYR A 42 4.68 -10.15 0.40
CA TYR A 42 3.34 -9.88 0.95
C TYR A 42 2.51 -8.85 0.14
N ALA A 43 3.18 -8.06 -0.71
CA ALA A 43 2.54 -7.07 -1.59
C ALA A 43 1.92 -7.72 -2.84
N ASP A 44 2.46 -8.86 -3.29
CA ASP A 44 2.15 -9.47 -4.60
C ASP A 44 0.84 -10.27 -4.67
N ASP A 45 0.33 -10.81 -3.56
CA ASP A 45 -0.67 -11.90 -3.61
C ASP A 45 -2.02 -11.46 -4.22
N HIS A 46 -2.51 -10.26 -3.90
CA HIS A 46 -3.81 -9.78 -4.39
C HIS A 46 -3.78 -9.18 -5.80
N HIS A 47 -2.66 -8.56 -6.20
CA HIS A 47 -2.47 -8.15 -7.59
C HIS A 47 -2.49 -9.35 -8.52
N LEU A 48 -1.78 -10.42 -8.11
CA LEU A 48 -1.75 -11.67 -8.84
C LEU A 48 -3.14 -12.31 -8.92
N VAL A 49 -3.94 -12.29 -7.85
CA VAL A 49 -5.32 -12.80 -7.86
C VAL A 49 -6.22 -12.04 -8.85
N ALA A 50 -6.17 -10.70 -8.85
CA ALA A 50 -6.99 -9.90 -9.75
C ALA A 50 -6.55 -10.06 -11.22
N GLU A 51 -5.25 -10.12 -11.49
CA GLU A 51 -4.72 -10.38 -12.83
C GLU A 51 -5.04 -11.80 -13.32
N ASN A 52 -4.87 -12.82 -12.45
CA ASN A 52 -5.24 -14.20 -12.76
C ASN A 52 -6.75 -14.31 -13.06
N PHE A 53 -7.60 -13.64 -12.28
CA PHE A 53 -9.03 -13.57 -12.56
C PHE A 53 -9.31 -12.92 -13.92
N GLY A 54 -8.67 -11.78 -14.22
CA GLY A 54 -8.81 -11.12 -15.52
C GLY A 54 -8.37 -11.99 -16.69
N GLN A 55 -7.26 -12.72 -16.54
CA GLN A 55 -6.76 -13.67 -17.54
C GLN A 55 -7.69 -14.87 -17.69
N GLU A 56 -8.19 -15.43 -16.58
CA GLU A 56 -9.12 -16.55 -16.57
C GLU A 56 -10.44 -16.17 -17.25
N VAL A 57 -11.02 -15.01 -16.92
CA VAL A 57 -12.24 -14.52 -17.57
C VAL A 57 -11.98 -14.24 -19.03
N ALA A 58 -10.89 -13.55 -19.40
CA ALA A 58 -10.56 -13.28 -20.80
C ALA A 58 -10.42 -14.58 -21.60
N THR A 59 -9.74 -15.59 -21.03
CA THR A 59 -9.54 -16.90 -21.67
C THR A 59 -10.86 -17.64 -21.84
N HIS A 60 -11.65 -17.80 -20.77
CA HIS A 60 -12.94 -18.48 -20.84
C HIS A 60 -13.94 -17.77 -21.76
N VAL A 61 -13.97 -16.44 -21.73
CA VAL A 61 -14.84 -15.63 -22.58
C VAL A 61 -14.36 -15.67 -24.05
N GLN A 62 -13.06 -15.72 -24.31
CA GLN A 62 -12.50 -15.82 -25.65
C GLN A 62 -12.64 -17.23 -26.23
N GLU A 63 -12.44 -18.29 -25.45
CA GLU A 63 -12.69 -19.68 -25.83
C GLU A 63 -14.18 -19.90 -26.13
N ALA A 64 -15.06 -19.42 -25.26
CA ALA A 64 -16.50 -19.52 -25.45
C ALA A 64 -16.96 -18.82 -26.74
N VAL A 65 -16.41 -17.64 -27.03
CA VAL A 65 -16.68 -16.92 -28.29
C VAL A 65 -16.07 -17.64 -29.50
N SER A 66 -14.84 -18.14 -29.39
CA SER A 66 -14.17 -18.86 -30.48
C SER A 66 -14.89 -20.16 -30.84
N ASN A 67 -15.31 -20.92 -29.83
CA ASN A 67 -16.08 -22.16 -29.99
C ASN A 67 -17.45 -21.89 -30.64
N TYR A 68 -18.09 -20.78 -30.28
CA TYR A 68 -19.35 -20.37 -30.89
C TYR A 68 -19.19 -19.93 -32.36
N LEU A 69 -18.14 -19.16 -32.68
CA LEU A 69 -17.83 -18.78 -34.05
C LEU A 69 -17.45 -20.00 -34.92
N ALA A 70 -16.69 -20.94 -34.37
CA ALA A 70 -16.31 -22.19 -35.04
C ALA A 70 -17.50 -23.12 -35.30
N ALA A 71 -18.53 -23.09 -34.45
CA ALA A 71 -19.78 -23.84 -34.62
C ALA A 71 -20.75 -23.24 -35.66
N GLY A 72 -20.35 -22.20 -36.40
CA GLY A 72 -21.19 -21.55 -37.42
C GLY A 72 -22.36 -20.74 -36.84
N GLY A 73 -22.25 -20.30 -35.58
CA GLY A 73 -23.32 -19.64 -34.85
C GLY A 73 -23.76 -18.29 -35.44
N ARG A 74 -25.06 -18.17 -35.77
CA ARG A 74 -25.72 -16.86 -36.01
C ARG A 74 -25.85 -16.09 -34.70
N PRO A 75 -25.64 -14.76 -34.68
CA PRO A 75 -25.64 -13.94 -33.46
C PRO A 75 -26.89 -14.20 -32.61
N GLY A 76 -26.69 -14.75 -31.40
CA GLY A 76 -27.73 -15.07 -30.43
C GLY A 76 -27.61 -16.44 -29.74
N GLY A 77 -27.16 -17.49 -30.44
CA GLY A 77 -27.28 -18.88 -29.94
C GLY A 77 -26.19 -19.39 -28.98
N GLY A 78 -24.99 -18.82 -28.97
CA GLY A 78 -23.86 -19.32 -28.16
C GLY A 78 -23.95 -18.94 -26.69
N VAL A 79 -24.66 -17.84 -26.42
CA VAL A 79 -24.85 -17.26 -25.08
C VAL A 79 -25.68 -18.19 -24.20
N GLU A 80 -26.52 -19.05 -24.77
CA GLU A 80 -27.49 -19.86 -24.02
C GLU A 80 -26.85 -21.05 -23.28
N ALA A 81 -25.75 -21.63 -23.81
CA ALA A 81 -24.98 -22.65 -23.11
C ALA A 81 -24.13 -22.07 -21.95
N LEU A 82 -23.82 -20.78 -22.03
CA LEU A 82 -22.92 -20.05 -21.11
C LEU A 82 -23.68 -19.26 -20.04
N ARG A 83 -24.98 -19.02 -20.27
CA ARG A 83 -25.95 -18.44 -19.33
C ARG A 83 -26.07 -19.20 -18.00
N LYS A 84 -25.48 -20.39 -17.86
CA LYS A 84 -25.39 -21.11 -16.57
C LYS A 84 -24.31 -20.57 -15.64
N PHE A 85 -23.31 -19.83 -16.16
CA PHE A 85 -22.14 -19.39 -15.41
C PHE A 85 -21.89 -17.89 -15.46
N TYR A 86 -22.37 -17.20 -16.50
CA TYR A 86 -22.25 -15.75 -16.59
C TYR A 86 -23.35 -15.11 -17.46
N GLU A 87 -23.60 -13.83 -17.20
CA GLU A 87 -24.48 -12.99 -18.02
C GLU A 87 -23.63 -12.07 -18.90
N VAL A 88 -23.83 -12.13 -20.23
CA VAL A 88 -23.13 -11.24 -21.18
C VAL A 88 -24.04 -10.09 -21.56
N ILE A 89 -23.61 -8.87 -21.24
CA ILE A 89 -24.29 -7.63 -21.63
C ILE A 89 -23.55 -7.05 -22.85
N GLY A 90 -24.23 -6.99 -23.99
CA GLY A 90 -23.67 -6.46 -25.24
C GLY A 90 -23.71 -4.92 -25.32
N PRO A 91 -22.98 -4.34 -26.29
CA PRO A 91 -22.77 -2.88 -26.39
C PRO A 91 -24.03 -2.05 -26.73
N HIS A 92 -25.14 -2.70 -27.07
CA HIS A 92 -26.43 -2.05 -27.38
C HIS A 92 -27.56 -2.50 -26.44
N SER A 93 -27.23 -3.16 -25.33
CA SER A 93 -28.20 -3.52 -24.31
C SER A 93 -28.59 -2.26 -23.53
N THR A 94 -29.80 -1.75 -23.75
CA THR A 94 -30.44 -0.76 -22.87
C THR A 94 -31.02 -1.40 -21.61
N ASP A 95 -31.00 -2.73 -21.53
CA ASP A 95 -31.48 -3.45 -20.37
C ASP A 95 -30.52 -3.17 -19.22
N THR A 96 -30.99 -2.40 -18.23
CA THR A 96 -30.53 -2.57 -16.87
C THR A 96 -30.86 -4.01 -16.49
N PRO A 97 -29.87 -4.90 -16.32
CA PRO A 97 -30.11 -6.30 -15.97
C PRO A 97 -31.09 -6.40 -14.78
N ASP A 98 -32.18 -7.15 -14.96
CA ASP A 98 -33.13 -7.45 -13.90
C ASP A 98 -32.53 -8.52 -13.00
N PHE A 99 -31.86 -8.08 -11.93
CA PHE A 99 -31.05 -8.92 -11.06
C PHE A 99 -31.85 -9.83 -10.10
N GLN A 100 -33.18 -9.88 -10.21
CA GLN A 100 -34.02 -10.49 -9.16
C GLN A 100 -34.07 -12.02 -9.15
N ASN A 101 -33.74 -12.75 -10.24
CA ASN A 101 -34.15 -14.16 -10.36
C ASN A 101 -33.11 -15.20 -10.85
N GLY A 102 -31.80 -14.98 -10.69
CA GLY A 102 -30.81 -16.01 -11.08
C GLY A 102 -29.46 -15.94 -10.35
N VAL A 103 -28.98 -17.10 -9.89
CA VAL A 103 -27.69 -17.32 -9.21
C VAL A 103 -26.57 -17.41 -10.24
N LEU A 104 -26.19 -16.29 -10.86
CA LEU A 104 -25.01 -16.24 -11.72
C LEU A 104 -23.83 -15.61 -10.94
N PRO A 105 -22.68 -16.29 -10.85
CA PRO A 105 -21.53 -15.80 -10.09
C PRO A 105 -20.80 -14.63 -10.76
N LEU A 106 -20.92 -14.46 -12.09
CA LEU A 106 -20.14 -13.49 -12.87
C LEU A 106 -20.99 -12.73 -13.91
N VAL A 107 -20.80 -11.42 -14.02
CA VAL A 107 -21.36 -10.57 -15.08
C VAL A 107 -20.24 -10.12 -16.02
N VAL A 108 -20.42 -10.27 -17.33
CA VAL A 108 -19.45 -9.86 -18.37
C VAL A 108 -20.07 -8.77 -19.22
N VAL A 109 -19.56 -7.55 -19.13
CA VAL A 109 -20.00 -6.41 -19.95
C VAL A 109 -19.01 -6.18 -21.08
N ARG A 110 -19.46 -6.34 -22.31
CA ARG A 110 -18.68 -6.05 -23.51
C ARG A 110 -19.07 -4.71 -24.08
N ASN A 111 -18.46 -3.65 -23.56
CA ASN A 111 -18.66 -2.30 -24.02
C ASN A 111 -17.33 -1.52 -24.04
N THR A 112 -17.19 -0.56 -24.94
CA THR A 112 -16.04 0.35 -24.97
C THR A 112 -16.03 1.27 -23.75
N LEU A 113 -17.20 1.70 -23.31
CA LEU A 113 -17.40 2.51 -22.10
C LEU A 113 -18.70 2.09 -21.41
N THR A 114 -18.60 1.66 -20.17
CA THR A 114 -19.73 1.32 -19.32
C THR A 114 -19.98 2.45 -18.33
N GLN A 115 -21.07 3.18 -18.52
CA GLN A 115 -21.52 4.20 -17.58
C GLN A 115 -22.52 3.59 -16.61
N TRP A 116 -22.23 3.68 -15.32
CA TRP A 116 -23.03 3.13 -14.25
C TRP A 116 -23.81 4.25 -13.55
N PRO A 117 -25.13 4.13 -13.36
CA PRO A 117 -25.92 5.19 -12.77
C PRO A 117 -25.51 5.55 -11.34
N ALA A 118 -25.72 6.82 -10.97
CA ALA A 118 -25.55 7.28 -9.59
C ALA A 118 -26.45 6.50 -8.62
N GLY A 119 -25.92 6.17 -7.44
CA GLY A 119 -26.63 5.39 -6.42
C GLY A 119 -26.88 3.91 -6.76
N ALA A 120 -26.51 3.45 -7.96
CA ALA A 120 -26.75 2.06 -8.36
C ALA A 120 -25.68 1.11 -7.80
N GLY A 121 -26.10 -0.12 -7.47
CA GLY A 121 -25.24 -1.16 -6.91
C GLY A 121 -24.80 -2.20 -7.94
N LEU A 122 -23.49 -2.46 -8.01
CA LEU A 122 -22.87 -3.59 -8.68
C LEU A 122 -22.45 -4.65 -7.64
N LEU A 123 -23.42 -5.40 -7.15
CA LEU A 123 -23.25 -6.30 -5.99
C LEU A 123 -22.65 -7.66 -6.33
N ARG A 124 -22.47 -7.95 -7.63
CA ARG A 124 -21.91 -9.22 -8.12
C ARG A 124 -20.51 -9.01 -8.66
N GLN A 125 -19.76 -10.09 -8.75
CA GLN A 125 -18.48 -10.09 -9.43
C GLN A 125 -18.68 -9.78 -10.91
N THR A 126 -18.02 -8.72 -11.37
CA THR A 126 -18.23 -8.17 -12.71
C THR A 126 -16.91 -7.99 -13.43
N TYR A 127 -16.87 -8.36 -14.70
CA TYR A 127 -15.79 -8.09 -15.62
C TYR A 127 -16.30 -7.15 -16.73
N ILE A 128 -15.54 -6.10 -17.01
CA ILE A 128 -15.84 -5.11 -18.05
C ILE A 128 -14.68 -5.07 -19.03
N SER A 129 -14.93 -5.32 -20.32
CA SER A 129 -13.88 -5.40 -21.34
C SER A 129 -13.40 -4.04 -21.88
N GLY A 130 -13.78 -2.94 -21.25
CA GLY A 130 -13.49 -1.58 -21.70
C GLY A 130 -13.43 -0.61 -20.52
N ALA A 131 -13.70 0.67 -20.74
CA ALA A 131 -13.70 1.65 -19.68
C ALA A 131 -14.95 1.53 -18.79
N PHE A 132 -14.83 1.96 -17.54
CA PHE A 132 -15.93 2.00 -16.57
C PHE A 132 -15.99 3.35 -15.87
N GLU A 133 -17.17 3.93 -15.78
CA GLU A 133 -17.45 5.16 -15.05
C GLU A 133 -18.64 4.92 -14.12
N SER A 134 -18.44 5.06 -12.81
CA SER A 134 -19.56 5.08 -11.86
C SER A 134 -20.07 6.49 -11.62
N GLY A 135 -21.39 6.61 -11.47
CA GLY A 135 -22.00 7.78 -10.88
C GLY A 135 -21.66 7.91 -9.39
N GLN A 136 -22.02 9.06 -8.81
CA GLN A 136 -21.86 9.32 -7.39
C GLN A 136 -22.61 8.29 -6.53
N GLY A 137 -22.04 7.89 -5.40
CA GLY A 137 -22.70 7.05 -4.40
C GLY A 137 -22.98 5.62 -4.88
N SER A 138 -22.28 5.15 -5.91
CA SER A 138 -22.40 3.76 -6.36
C SER A 138 -21.81 2.80 -5.32
N LEU A 139 -22.37 1.59 -5.25
CA LEU A 139 -21.84 0.50 -4.42
C LEU A 139 -21.32 -0.61 -5.32
N ILE A 140 -20.04 -0.95 -5.23
CA ILE A 140 -19.40 -1.93 -6.12
C ILE A 140 -18.73 -3.00 -5.26
N GLN A 141 -19.14 -4.25 -5.41
CA GLN A 141 -18.59 -5.33 -4.57
C GLN A 141 -17.24 -5.84 -5.12
N LYS A 142 -17.24 -6.31 -6.37
CA LYS A 142 -16.10 -6.95 -7.04
C LYS A 142 -16.07 -6.59 -8.51
N LEU A 143 -15.03 -5.88 -8.95
CA LEU A 143 -14.98 -5.36 -10.32
C LEU A 143 -13.60 -5.46 -10.96
N PHE A 144 -13.53 -6.14 -12.10
CA PHE A 144 -12.37 -6.09 -12.98
C PHE A 144 -12.70 -5.26 -14.23
N VAL A 145 -11.85 -4.29 -14.54
CA VAL A 145 -11.98 -3.40 -15.71
C VAL A 145 -10.75 -3.57 -16.60
N ASP A 146 -10.95 -4.07 -17.81
CA ASP A 146 -9.91 -4.23 -18.86
C ASP A 146 -9.64 -2.91 -19.59
N GLY A 147 -9.57 -1.82 -18.81
CA GLY A 147 -9.54 -0.45 -19.31
C GLY A 147 -9.24 0.54 -18.19
N ASP A 148 -9.67 1.79 -18.40
CA ASP A 148 -9.64 2.83 -17.37
C ASP A 148 -10.91 2.76 -16.53
N ALA A 149 -10.78 2.93 -15.21
CA ALA A 149 -11.89 2.96 -14.27
C ALA A 149 -11.97 4.32 -13.57
N PHE A 150 -13.18 4.85 -13.46
CA PHE A 150 -13.49 6.09 -12.77
C PHE A 150 -14.60 5.85 -11.78
N LEU A 151 -14.33 6.14 -10.51
CA LEU A 151 -15.29 6.07 -9.43
C LEU A 151 -15.75 7.48 -9.10
N GLY A 152 -17.04 7.75 -9.29
CA GLY A 152 -17.67 8.99 -8.86
C GLY A 152 -17.55 9.20 -7.36
N ASP A 153 -17.83 10.43 -6.89
CA ASP A 153 -17.74 10.78 -5.47
C ASP A 153 -18.54 9.81 -4.60
N GLU A 154 -18.08 9.57 -3.38
CA GLU A 154 -18.76 8.75 -2.37
C GLU A 154 -19.06 7.31 -2.84
N THR A 155 -18.32 6.80 -3.84
CA THR A 155 -18.43 5.41 -4.28
C THR A 155 -17.86 4.48 -3.21
N VAL A 156 -18.56 3.39 -2.93
CA VAL A 156 -18.14 2.35 -1.98
C VAL A 156 -17.66 1.14 -2.76
N ILE A 157 -16.41 0.73 -2.53
CA ILE A 157 -15.89 -0.58 -2.93
C ILE A 157 -16.02 -1.51 -1.73
N GLY A 158 -16.68 -2.65 -1.92
CA GLY A 158 -16.99 -3.60 -0.84
C GLY A 158 -15.92 -4.66 -0.59
N ASP A 159 -15.16 -5.06 -1.62
CA ASP A 159 -14.13 -6.12 -1.49
C ASP A 159 -12.91 -5.83 -2.37
N TRP A 160 -13.08 -5.74 -3.69
CA TRP A 160 -11.95 -5.37 -4.54
C TRP A 160 -12.37 -4.75 -5.88
N ILE A 161 -11.48 -3.91 -6.40
CA ILE A 161 -11.54 -3.42 -7.78
C ILE A 161 -10.15 -3.42 -8.40
N HIS A 162 -10.08 -3.81 -9.66
CA HIS A 162 -8.85 -3.76 -10.45
C HIS A 162 -9.10 -3.11 -11.81
N ALA A 163 -8.29 -2.12 -12.16
CA ALA A 163 -8.24 -1.55 -13.50
C ALA A 163 -6.92 -1.90 -14.19
N ARG A 164 -6.98 -2.48 -15.39
CA ARG A 164 -5.77 -2.82 -16.16
C ARG A 164 -4.96 -1.58 -16.57
N ARG A 165 -5.55 -0.40 -16.58
CA ARG A 165 -4.84 0.84 -16.91
C ARG A 165 -4.82 1.78 -15.70
N THR A 166 -5.69 2.78 -15.70
CA THR A 166 -5.77 3.77 -14.64
C THR A 166 -7.06 3.61 -13.84
N LEU A 167 -6.99 3.79 -12.53
CA LEU A 167 -8.15 3.91 -11.66
C LEU A 167 -8.15 5.29 -11.01
N ARG A 168 -9.28 5.98 -11.05
CA ARG A 168 -9.49 7.25 -10.33
C ARG A 168 -10.63 7.09 -9.34
N ALA A 169 -10.35 7.32 -8.07
CA ALA A 169 -11.34 7.43 -7.01
C ALA A 169 -11.50 8.90 -6.63
N LEU A 170 -12.67 9.46 -6.89
CA LEU A 170 -13.02 10.83 -6.51
C LEU A 170 -13.29 10.95 -5.00
N ALA A 171 -13.72 12.13 -4.55
CA ALA A 171 -13.72 12.47 -3.14
C ALA A 171 -14.67 11.58 -2.33
N GLY A 172 -14.28 11.29 -1.09
CA GLY A 172 -15.15 10.59 -0.13
C GLY A 172 -15.41 9.12 -0.44
N CYS A 173 -14.71 8.48 -1.38
CA CYS A 173 -14.90 7.05 -1.65
C CYS A 173 -14.47 6.18 -0.44
N GLU A 174 -15.18 5.08 -0.23
CA GLU A 174 -14.80 4.04 0.74
C GLU A 174 -14.17 2.87 -0.03
N LEU A 175 -12.85 2.79 -0.04
CA LEU A 175 -12.07 1.83 -0.81
C LEU A 175 -11.73 0.61 0.07
N ASN A 176 -12.74 -0.15 0.44
CA ASN A 176 -12.55 -1.31 1.32
C ASN A 176 -11.89 -2.47 0.56
N GLY A 177 -11.12 -3.29 1.29
CA GLY A 177 -10.32 -4.35 0.74
C GLY A 177 -9.21 -3.85 -0.21
N SER A 178 -9.15 -4.41 -1.42
CA SER A 178 -8.03 -4.22 -2.33
C SER A 178 -8.39 -3.41 -3.57
N VAL A 179 -7.79 -2.24 -3.72
CA VAL A 179 -7.97 -1.34 -4.87
C VAL A 179 -6.68 -1.25 -5.66
N ALA A 180 -6.72 -1.71 -6.91
CA ALA A 180 -5.54 -1.85 -7.73
C ALA A 180 -5.71 -1.20 -9.11
N ALA A 181 -4.61 -0.65 -9.62
CA ALA A 181 -4.47 -0.26 -11.00
C ALA A 181 -3.09 -0.62 -11.52
N HIS A 182 -2.98 -1.15 -12.73
CA HIS A 182 -1.67 -1.54 -13.24
C HIS A 182 -0.73 -0.34 -13.46
N ARG A 183 -1.22 0.78 -14.00
CA ARG A 183 -0.37 1.95 -14.32
C ARG A 183 -0.42 3.03 -13.27
N MET A 184 -1.61 3.51 -12.95
CA MET A 184 -1.78 4.65 -12.06
C MET A 184 -3.08 4.56 -11.30
N LEU A 185 -3.01 4.81 -10.01
CA LEU A 185 -4.13 4.92 -9.11
C LEU A 185 -4.17 6.35 -8.55
N GLN A 186 -5.25 7.08 -8.80
CA GLN A 186 -5.45 8.41 -8.24
C GLN A 186 -6.56 8.35 -7.19
N VAL A 187 -6.27 8.84 -5.98
CA VAL A 187 -7.22 8.80 -4.86
C VAL A 187 -7.38 10.20 -4.28
N TRP A 188 -8.60 10.74 -4.33
CA TRP A 188 -8.88 12.09 -3.85
C TRP A 188 -9.00 12.20 -2.32
N PRO A 189 -8.86 13.42 -1.77
CA PRO A 189 -9.18 13.72 -0.38
C PRO A 189 -10.58 13.25 0.05
N GLY A 190 -10.68 12.87 1.32
CA GLY A 190 -11.90 12.30 1.91
C GLY A 190 -12.03 10.80 1.74
N CYS A 191 -11.25 10.18 0.85
CA CYS A 191 -11.27 8.73 0.69
C CYS A 191 -10.74 8.00 1.92
N GLN A 192 -11.34 6.85 2.21
CA GLN A 192 -10.86 5.87 3.16
C GLN A 192 -10.38 4.63 2.41
N PHE A 193 -9.35 3.95 2.91
CA PHE A 193 -8.79 2.78 2.23
C PHE A 193 -8.16 1.77 3.20
N GLU A 194 -8.05 0.53 2.76
CA GLU A 194 -7.30 -0.54 3.45
C GLU A 194 -6.03 -0.88 2.67
N ARG A 195 -6.16 -1.25 1.39
CA ARG A 195 -5.01 -1.57 0.52
C ARG A 195 -5.15 -0.90 -0.85
N LEU A 196 -4.12 -0.16 -1.23
CA LEU A 196 -3.98 0.48 -2.53
C LEU A 196 -2.73 -0.05 -3.23
N ALA A 197 -2.81 -0.32 -4.52
CA ALA A 197 -1.65 -0.89 -5.22
C ALA A 197 -1.58 -0.46 -6.70
N SER A 198 -0.43 0.11 -7.09
CA SER A 198 -0.16 0.55 -8.46
C SER A 198 1.32 0.88 -8.67
N LEU A 199 1.78 0.88 -9.93
CA LEU A 199 3.11 1.43 -10.28
C LEU A 199 3.25 2.89 -9.84
N GLU A 200 2.16 3.65 -9.83
CA GLU A 200 2.12 5.00 -9.30
C GLU A 200 0.78 5.28 -8.60
N ILE A 201 0.83 5.59 -7.31
CA ILE A 201 -0.31 6.02 -6.52
C ILE A 201 -0.18 7.51 -6.24
N ARG A 202 -1.16 8.29 -6.68
CA ARG A 202 -1.25 9.75 -6.48
C ARG A 202 -2.40 10.07 -5.55
N PHE A 203 -2.13 10.85 -4.52
CA PHE A 203 -3.15 11.31 -3.59
C PHE A 203 -3.58 12.73 -4.00
N GLY A 204 -4.76 12.87 -4.59
CA GLY A 204 -5.27 14.13 -5.16
C GLY A 204 -4.76 14.46 -6.56
N ASP A 205 -4.90 15.73 -6.90
CA ASP A 205 -5.03 16.31 -8.25
C ASP A 205 -3.84 17.16 -8.68
N GLU A 206 -3.01 17.57 -7.73
CA GLU A 206 -1.81 18.34 -7.99
C GLU A 206 -0.60 17.68 -7.35
N TRP A 207 0.36 17.29 -8.19
CA TRP A 207 1.74 17.22 -7.75
C TRP A 207 2.47 18.42 -8.31
N HIS A 208 2.73 19.40 -7.46
CA HIS A 208 3.77 20.37 -7.71
C HIS A 208 4.93 19.98 -6.80
N TRP A 209 6.10 19.66 -7.37
CA TRP A 209 7.30 19.59 -6.55
C TRP A 209 7.47 20.97 -5.90
N PRO A 210 7.69 21.10 -4.57
CA PRO A 210 7.98 22.41 -4.00
C PRO A 210 9.18 22.99 -4.75
N GLU A 211 8.98 24.09 -5.48
CA GLU A 211 10.07 24.80 -6.15
C GLU A 211 11.09 25.21 -5.08
N GLY A 212 12.19 24.47 -5.05
CA GLY A 212 13.21 24.57 -4.03
C GLY A 212 14.31 23.59 -4.41
N GLN A 213 15.49 24.12 -4.67
CA GLN A 213 16.68 23.31 -4.91
C GLN A 213 16.86 22.34 -3.74
N VAL A 214 16.96 21.04 -4.02
CA VAL A 214 17.59 20.10 -3.10
C VAL A 214 19.01 20.66 -2.88
N PRO A 215 19.41 21.05 -1.65
CA PRO A 215 20.72 21.63 -1.41
C PRO A 215 21.79 20.68 -1.92
N SER A 216 22.55 21.08 -2.93
CA SER A 216 23.59 20.23 -3.56
C SER A 216 24.89 20.19 -2.74
N LEU A 217 25.00 21.00 -1.69
CA LEU A 217 26.10 20.97 -0.73
C LEU A 217 25.74 20.15 0.49
N HIS A 218 26.16 18.89 0.47
CA HIS A 218 26.00 17.98 1.59
C HIS A 218 27.29 17.90 2.41
N ARG A 219 27.22 17.98 3.73
CA ARG A 219 28.36 17.60 4.59
C ARG A 219 28.26 16.11 4.91
N THR A 220 29.19 15.33 4.35
CA THR A 220 29.33 13.91 4.68
C THR A 220 29.76 13.76 6.13
N LEU A 221 28.99 12.99 6.91
CA LEU A 221 29.34 12.60 8.26
C LEU A 221 29.90 11.17 8.23
N ASP A 222 31.22 11.07 8.12
CA ASP A 222 31.93 9.86 8.55
C ASP A 222 31.99 9.91 10.08
N LEU A 223 30.89 9.52 10.75
CA LEU A 223 30.70 9.53 12.23
C LEU A 223 31.53 10.58 13.00
N PRO A 224 31.00 11.74 13.44
CA PRO A 224 31.82 12.64 14.26
C PRO A 224 31.28 12.97 15.66
N PRO A 225 32.16 13.50 16.55
CA PRO A 225 32.10 13.40 18.01
C PRO A 225 31.04 14.29 18.71
N LEU A 226 30.02 14.79 18.02
CA LEU A 226 29.19 15.90 18.53
C LEU A 226 27.72 15.83 18.14
N PHE A 227 27.16 14.65 17.92
CA PHE A 227 25.70 14.53 18.05
C PHE A 227 25.36 14.75 19.51
N ARG A 228 24.23 15.42 19.80
CA ARG A 228 23.58 15.26 21.11
C ARG A 228 23.03 13.83 21.18
N LEU A 229 23.92 12.85 21.28
CA LEU A 229 23.58 11.51 21.71
C LEU A 229 23.15 11.68 23.15
N ASN A 230 21.84 11.60 23.38
CA ASN A 230 21.35 11.38 24.74
C ASN A 230 21.49 9.88 25.08
N GLY A 231 22.70 9.32 24.88
CA GLY A 231 23.04 7.93 25.16
C GLY A 231 24.32 7.41 24.48
N ARG A 232 24.48 6.09 24.37
CA ARG A 232 25.69 5.42 23.88
C ARG A 232 25.50 4.98 22.42
N ALA A 233 26.52 5.18 21.59
CA ALA A 233 26.53 4.67 20.22
C ALA A 233 27.48 3.45 20.12
N ALA A 234 27.00 2.35 19.57
CA ALA A 234 27.77 1.13 19.33
C ALA A 234 27.64 0.70 17.87
N ARG A 235 28.74 0.25 17.27
CA ARG A 235 28.71 -0.32 15.91
C ARG A 235 28.47 -1.83 15.99
N HIS A 236 27.40 -2.30 15.36
CA HIS A 236 27.09 -3.71 15.22
C HIS A 236 27.17 -4.09 13.72
N GLY A 237 28.36 -4.51 13.27
CA GLY A 237 28.60 -4.83 11.86
C GLY A 237 28.52 -3.58 10.96
N LYS A 238 27.58 -3.56 10.01
CA LYS A 238 27.31 -2.41 9.12
C LYS A 238 26.35 -1.39 9.72
N ALA A 239 25.67 -1.73 10.82
CA ALA A 239 24.69 -0.87 11.47
C ALA A 239 25.27 -0.14 12.68
N HIS A 240 24.75 1.06 12.93
CA HIS A 240 25.04 1.90 14.07
C HIS A 240 23.84 1.90 15.01
N GLN A 241 24.02 1.34 16.21
CA GLN A 241 23.03 1.37 17.27
C GLN A 241 23.24 2.62 18.13
N VAL A 242 22.19 3.38 18.38
CA VAL A 242 22.15 4.53 19.28
C VAL A 242 21.15 4.25 20.38
N ASP A 243 21.64 4.19 21.62
CA ASP A 243 20.78 4.11 22.80
C ASP A 243 20.20 5.51 23.04
N GLY A 244 18.87 5.64 23.06
CA GLY A 244 18.17 6.91 23.25
C GLY A 244 17.85 7.66 21.96
N ASN A 245 17.56 8.96 22.07
CA ASN A 245 17.13 9.77 20.94
C ASN A 245 18.30 10.20 20.05
N LEU A 246 18.08 10.24 18.73
CA LEU A 246 19.03 10.72 17.74
C LEU A 246 18.43 11.88 16.92
N THR A 247 19.23 12.90 16.66
CA THR A 247 18.90 13.94 15.68
C THR A 247 20.05 14.09 14.71
N ILE A 248 19.77 13.84 13.44
CA ILE A 248 20.68 14.18 12.34
C ILE A 248 20.40 15.63 11.98
N PRO A 249 21.38 16.55 12.09
CA PRO A 249 21.14 17.96 11.82
C PRO A 249 20.78 18.22 10.34
N PRO A 250 20.16 19.38 10.02
CA PRO A 250 19.82 19.74 8.65
C PRO A 250 20.99 19.65 7.68
N GLU A 251 20.74 19.23 6.43
CA GLU A 251 21.71 19.18 5.31
C GLU A 251 22.94 18.28 5.53
N HIS A 252 22.86 17.38 6.52
CA HIS A 252 23.92 16.41 6.78
C HIS A 252 23.61 15.05 6.16
N VAL A 253 24.67 14.34 5.75
CA VAL A 253 24.56 12.98 5.22
C VAL A 253 25.09 11.99 6.23
N TRP A 254 24.26 11.01 6.61
CA TRP A 254 24.68 9.81 7.31
C TRP A 254 24.89 8.67 6.33
N ARG A 255 25.95 7.87 6.51
CA ARG A 255 26.22 6.68 5.69
C ARG A 255 26.19 5.42 6.56
N GLY A 256 25.39 4.44 6.14
CA GLY A 256 25.22 3.16 6.83
C GLY A 256 23.89 3.07 7.60
N ASP A 257 23.58 1.85 8.04
CA ASP A 257 22.31 1.56 8.68
C ASP A 257 22.26 2.13 10.11
N LEU A 258 21.07 2.56 10.53
CA LEU A 258 20.80 3.19 11.82
C LEU A 258 19.76 2.39 12.61
N ILE A 259 20.07 2.11 13.87
CA ILE A 259 19.14 1.52 14.84
C ILE A 259 19.08 2.44 16.06
N VAL A 260 17.91 3.00 16.34
CA VAL A 260 17.73 4.00 17.39
C VAL A 260 16.76 3.46 18.45
N LEU A 261 17.22 3.27 19.68
CA LEU A 261 16.39 2.80 20.81
C LEU A 261 15.57 3.94 21.44
N GLY A 262 15.06 4.83 20.60
CA GLY A 262 14.39 6.06 20.97
C GLY A 262 13.84 6.77 19.74
N ASN A 263 13.59 8.06 19.85
CA ASN A 263 13.08 8.87 18.75
C ASN A 263 14.22 9.30 17.81
N LEU A 264 13.95 9.29 16.51
CA LEU A 264 14.85 9.79 15.49
C LEU A 264 14.25 10.99 14.76
N ARG A 265 15.05 12.03 14.58
CA ARG A 265 14.72 13.17 13.71
C ARG A 265 15.80 13.37 12.66
N LEU A 266 15.41 13.36 11.39
CA LEU A 266 16.22 13.84 10.27
C LEU A 266 15.85 15.29 10.02
N GLY A 267 16.78 16.21 10.28
CA GLY A 267 16.59 17.63 10.03
C GLY A 267 16.35 17.93 8.55
N ARG A 268 15.85 19.14 8.26
CA ARG A 268 15.58 19.59 6.89
C ARG A 268 16.72 19.27 5.92
N GLY A 269 16.40 18.61 4.80
CA GLY A 269 17.39 18.25 3.77
C GLY A 269 18.49 17.27 4.22
N ALA A 270 18.40 16.68 5.42
CA ALA A 270 19.31 15.63 5.83
C ALA A 270 19.09 14.38 4.98
N ARG A 271 20.15 13.61 4.77
CA ARG A 271 20.12 12.37 3.97
C ARG A 271 20.73 11.22 4.75
N VAL A 272 20.11 10.05 4.65
CA VAL A 272 20.66 8.79 5.15
C VAL A 272 20.85 7.87 3.95
N GLU A 273 22.09 7.43 3.75
CA GLU A 273 22.44 6.41 2.76
C GLU A 273 22.53 5.07 3.48
N GLY A 274 21.38 4.40 3.62
CA GLY A 274 21.21 3.18 4.42
C GLY A 274 19.79 3.08 4.99
N SER A 275 19.52 2.00 5.70
CA SER A 275 18.21 1.75 6.33
C SER A 275 18.15 2.26 7.77
N ILE A 276 16.94 2.55 8.24
CA ILE A 276 16.65 3.11 9.56
C ILE A 276 15.62 2.24 10.26
N LYS A 277 15.92 1.84 11.50
CA LYS A 277 14.96 1.27 12.46
C LYS A 277 14.97 2.12 13.73
N ALA A 278 13.80 2.49 14.24
CA ALA A 278 13.68 3.14 15.54
C ALA A 278 12.58 2.50 16.40
N GLU A 279 12.86 2.29 17.69
CA GLU A 279 11.83 1.87 18.65
C GLU A 279 10.82 3.00 18.92
N GLY A 280 11.28 4.25 18.91
CA GLY A 280 10.43 5.42 19.03
C GLY A 280 9.89 5.91 17.69
N SER A 281 9.45 7.16 17.68
CA SER A 281 8.95 7.83 16.47
C SER A 281 10.08 8.31 15.57
N ILE A 282 9.86 8.26 14.26
CA ILE A 282 10.74 8.80 13.24
C ILE A 282 10.09 10.01 12.58
N LEU A 283 10.83 11.12 12.54
CA LEU A 283 10.45 12.32 11.83
C LEU A 283 11.45 12.62 10.72
N LEU A 284 11.01 12.55 9.47
CA LEU A 284 11.73 13.10 8.32
C LEU A 284 11.22 14.51 8.09
N GLU A 285 12.06 15.51 8.31
CA GLU A 285 11.69 16.90 8.03
C GLU A 285 11.64 17.20 6.53
N VAL A 286 11.28 18.45 6.22
CA VAL A 286 11.10 18.93 4.84
C VAL A 286 12.32 18.60 3.99
N GLY A 287 12.12 17.91 2.88
CA GLY A 287 13.18 17.52 1.95
C GLY A 287 14.21 16.52 2.49
N ALA A 288 14.02 15.95 3.68
CA ALA A 288 14.90 14.89 4.19
C ALA A 288 14.74 13.62 3.35
N SER A 289 15.81 12.84 3.17
CA SER A 289 15.80 11.65 2.32
C SER A 289 16.46 10.44 2.98
N VAL A 290 15.95 9.26 2.66
CA VAL A 290 16.52 7.97 3.06
C VAL A 290 16.63 7.08 1.84
N GLU A 291 17.84 6.64 1.54
CA GLU A 291 18.15 5.68 0.48
C GLU A 291 18.23 4.28 1.09
N GLY A 292 17.05 3.74 1.36
CA GLY A 292 16.87 2.49 2.08
C GLY A 292 15.47 2.40 2.67
N GLU A 293 15.34 1.55 3.67
CA GLU A 293 14.09 1.30 4.37
C GLU A 293 14.00 2.14 5.65
N VAL A 294 12.78 2.50 6.06
CA VAL A 294 12.50 3.22 7.30
C VAL A 294 11.40 2.50 8.06
N PHE A 295 11.71 2.10 9.29
CA PHE A 295 10.77 1.42 10.18
C PHE A 295 10.71 2.06 11.57
N SER A 296 9.51 2.33 12.06
CA SER A 296 9.25 2.84 13.43
C SER A 296 8.23 1.99 14.18
N ASN A 297 8.50 1.63 15.43
CA ASN A 297 7.50 0.92 16.25
C ASN A 297 6.38 1.84 16.78
N THR A 298 6.46 3.17 16.59
CA THR A 298 5.47 4.12 17.14
C THR A 298 4.79 4.96 16.06
N SER A 299 5.57 5.79 15.36
CA SER A 299 5.02 6.64 14.30
C SER A 299 6.11 7.06 13.33
N LEU A 300 5.75 7.17 12.05
CA LEU A 300 6.62 7.67 11.00
C LEU A 300 5.93 8.87 10.32
N GLU A 301 6.55 10.05 10.42
CA GLU A 301 6.09 11.23 9.70
C GLU A 301 7.10 11.62 8.61
N LEU A 302 6.65 11.58 7.36
CA LEU A 302 7.34 12.09 6.18
C LEU A 302 6.82 13.49 5.88
N ARG A 303 7.58 14.54 6.24
CA ARG A 303 7.18 15.93 5.95
C ARG A 303 7.34 16.28 4.48
N ALA A 304 6.93 17.50 4.15
CA ALA A 304 6.82 17.95 2.77
C ALA A 304 8.10 17.72 1.95
N GLY A 305 7.96 17.09 0.79
CA GLY A 305 9.10 16.82 -0.11
C GLY A 305 10.12 15.80 0.40
N SER A 306 9.87 15.13 1.52
CA SER A 306 10.78 14.07 2.01
C SER A 306 10.65 12.79 1.19
N ARG A 307 11.69 11.96 1.19
CA ARG A 307 11.75 10.76 0.33
C ARG A 307 12.28 9.54 1.07
N VAL A 308 11.66 8.40 0.82
CA VAL A 308 12.16 7.07 1.19
C VAL A 308 12.18 6.21 -0.07
N THR A 309 13.34 5.71 -0.48
CA THR A 309 13.43 4.91 -1.72
C THR A 309 12.96 3.47 -1.54
N GLY A 310 13.00 2.95 -0.32
CA GLY A 310 12.50 1.63 0.04
C GLY A 310 11.21 1.71 0.87
N ILE A 311 11.05 0.74 1.76
CA ILE A 311 9.84 0.59 2.57
C ILE A 311 9.74 1.74 3.58
N ALA A 312 8.55 2.31 3.72
CA ALA A 312 8.20 3.23 4.80
C ALA A 312 7.15 2.56 5.70
N GLY A 313 7.59 2.00 6.83
CA GLY A 313 6.75 1.22 7.74
C GLY A 313 6.64 1.83 9.13
N SER A 314 5.46 1.73 9.73
CA SER A 314 5.29 1.95 11.17
C SER A 314 4.30 0.98 11.81
N GLU A 315 4.57 0.50 13.02
CA GLU A 315 3.58 -0.28 13.79
C GLU A 315 2.41 0.58 14.30
N GLY A 316 2.54 1.90 14.29
CA GLY A 316 1.47 2.82 14.68
C GLY A 316 0.98 3.66 13.52
N GLN A 317 1.28 4.97 13.55
CA GLN A 317 0.80 5.90 12.52
C GLN A 317 1.88 6.20 11.48
N LEU A 318 1.54 6.02 10.20
CA LEU A 318 2.29 6.56 9.08
C LEU A 318 1.60 7.82 8.56
N THR A 319 2.32 8.93 8.50
CA THR A 319 1.84 10.17 7.88
C THR A 319 2.76 10.57 6.73
N VAL A 320 2.22 10.64 5.52
CA VAL A 320 2.94 11.07 4.32
C VAL A 320 2.37 12.40 3.85
N ARG A 321 3.17 13.47 4.02
CA ARG A 321 2.75 14.84 3.73
C ARG A 321 2.87 15.18 2.25
N TRP A 322 2.33 16.34 1.89
CA TRP A 322 2.42 16.96 0.57
C TRP A 322 3.82 16.85 -0.06
N GLY A 323 3.91 16.31 -1.28
CA GLY A 323 5.16 16.18 -2.03
C GLY A 323 6.13 15.12 -1.48
N ALA A 324 5.79 14.41 -0.40
CA ALA A 324 6.60 13.30 0.07
C ALA A 324 6.38 12.05 -0.80
N GLU A 325 7.42 11.23 -0.91
CA GLU A 325 7.48 10.11 -1.84
C GLU A 325 8.03 8.84 -1.16
N VAL A 326 7.38 7.70 -1.42
CA VAL A 326 7.84 6.37 -1.00
C VAL A 326 8.01 5.48 -2.23
N GLY A 327 9.14 4.79 -2.32
CA GLY A 327 9.54 4.05 -3.51
C GLY A 327 10.00 4.97 -4.65
N THR A 328 10.35 4.37 -5.77
CA THR A 328 10.58 5.08 -7.04
C THR A 328 9.90 4.33 -8.19
N PRO A 329 9.75 4.93 -9.39
CA PRO A 329 9.24 4.20 -10.56
C PRO A 329 10.06 2.96 -10.91
N GLU A 330 11.38 2.98 -10.68
CA GLU A 330 12.31 1.89 -10.98
C GLU A 330 12.33 0.84 -9.86
N THR A 331 12.13 1.26 -8.62
CA THR A 331 12.06 0.40 -7.44
C THR A 331 10.79 0.72 -6.64
N PRO A 332 9.62 0.24 -7.08
CA PRO A 332 8.39 0.34 -6.29
C PRO A 332 8.60 -0.28 -4.91
N SER A 333 7.94 0.29 -3.91
CA SER A 333 8.05 -0.17 -2.53
C SER A 333 6.72 -0.03 -1.79
N THR A 334 6.77 -0.25 -0.48
CA THR A 334 5.57 -0.33 0.38
C THR A 334 5.56 0.80 1.39
N ALA A 335 4.41 1.48 1.51
CA ALA A 335 4.06 2.36 2.61
C ALA A 335 3.04 1.64 3.51
N THR A 336 3.35 1.44 4.79
CA THR A 336 2.49 0.65 5.67
C THR A 336 2.42 1.18 7.11
N GLY A 337 1.25 1.05 7.72
CA GLY A 337 1.12 1.11 9.18
C GLY A 337 -0.28 0.77 9.70
N ASN A 338 -0.47 0.80 11.01
CA ASN A 338 -1.81 0.55 11.60
C ASN A 338 -2.80 1.60 11.11
N THR A 339 -2.40 2.86 11.21
CA THR A 339 -3.14 3.97 10.59
C THR A 339 -2.26 4.68 9.57
N VAL A 340 -2.83 5.00 8.40
CA VAL A 340 -2.11 5.68 7.33
C VAL A 340 -2.85 6.96 6.96
N LEU A 341 -2.15 8.08 7.03
CA LEU A 341 -2.63 9.38 6.59
C LEU A 341 -1.82 9.84 5.40
N MET A 342 -2.46 9.90 4.23
CA MET A 342 -1.88 10.44 3.01
C MET A 342 -2.41 11.84 2.79
N GLU A 343 -1.54 12.84 2.73
CA GLU A 343 -1.93 14.19 2.38
C GLU A 343 -2.05 14.33 0.85
N GLN A 344 -2.94 15.22 0.41
CA GLN A 344 -3.00 15.64 -0.98
C GLN A 344 -1.60 16.05 -1.47
N GLY A 345 -1.22 15.52 -2.63
CA GLY A 345 0.08 15.63 -3.26
C GLY A 345 1.15 14.69 -2.70
N ALA A 346 0.83 13.69 -1.86
CA ALA A 346 1.75 12.60 -1.56
C ALA A 346 1.82 11.60 -2.74
N ARG A 347 2.92 10.84 -2.84
CA ARG A 347 3.08 9.76 -3.82
C ARG A 347 3.69 8.50 -3.24
N VAL A 348 3.22 7.37 -3.75
CA VAL A 348 3.80 6.06 -3.48
C VAL A 348 3.90 5.30 -4.79
N HIS A 349 5.07 4.71 -5.05
CA HIS A 349 5.25 3.75 -6.13
C HIS A 349 5.16 2.36 -5.52
N GLY A 350 4.16 1.55 -5.88
CA GLY A 350 3.96 0.22 -5.30
C GLY A 350 2.68 0.12 -4.47
N VAL A 351 2.82 -0.17 -3.17
CA VAL A 351 1.68 -0.54 -2.32
C VAL A 351 1.53 0.38 -1.12
N VAL A 352 0.29 0.74 -0.79
CA VAL A 352 -0.07 1.38 0.49
C VAL A 352 -1.00 0.44 1.26
N MET A 353 -0.65 0.14 2.51
CA MET A 353 -1.46 -0.70 3.39
C MET A 353 -1.74 0.00 4.72
N ALA A 354 -3.00 0.04 5.11
CA ALA A 354 -3.44 0.42 6.44
C ALA A 354 -4.11 -0.78 7.10
N VAL A 355 -3.61 -1.19 8.27
CA VAL A 355 -4.16 -2.37 8.97
C VAL A 355 -5.51 -2.06 9.62
N GLU A 356 -5.67 -0.85 10.17
CA GLU A 356 -6.89 -0.42 10.85
C GLU A 356 -7.63 0.67 10.08
N ALA A 357 -6.93 1.70 9.59
CA ALA A 357 -7.56 2.80 8.85
C ALA A 357 -6.58 3.59 7.97
N GLY A 358 -6.86 3.64 6.67
CA GLY A 358 -6.21 4.53 5.72
C GLY A 358 -7.11 5.71 5.35
N ARG A 359 -6.55 6.93 5.28
CA ARG A 359 -7.29 8.14 4.90
C ARG A 359 -6.48 9.06 4.01
N VAL A 360 -7.18 9.73 3.09
CA VAL A 360 -6.61 10.81 2.29
C VAL A 360 -7.13 12.15 2.80
N ALA A 361 -6.23 13.04 3.23
CA ALA A 361 -6.59 14.36 3.75
C ALA A 361 -6.26 15.47 2.75
N LEU A 362 -7.01 16.56 2.83
CA LEU A 362 -6.64 17.81 2.16
C LEU A 362 -5.30 18.32 2.68
N ARG A 363 -4.60 19.05 1.82
CA ARG A 363 -3.37 19.72 2.21
C ARG A 363 -3.61 20.64 3.41
N THR A 364 -2.92 20.38 4.51
CA THR A 364 -2.87 21.27 5.66
C THR A 364 -1.87 22.37 5.31
N VAL A 365 -2.38 23.51 4.83
CA VAL A 365 -1.57 24.72 4.69
C VAL A 365 -1.34 25.27 6.11
N SER A 366 -0.31 24.77 6.78
CA SER A 366 0.19 25.42 7.99
C SER A 366 0.54 26.85 7.61
N ARG A 367 -0.25 27.82 8.08
CA ARG A 367 0.15 29.24 8.05
C ARG A 367 1.52 29.30 8.69
N MET A 368 2.57 29.50 7.90
CA MET A 368 3.88 29.84 8.42
C MET A 368 3.67 31.14 9.19
N ALA A 369 3.78 31.08 10.52
CA ALA A 369 3.93 32.28 11.33
C ALA A 369 5.19 32.98 10.82
N ALA A 370 4.98 34.21 10.33
CA ALA A 370 6.03 35.12 9.87
C ALA A 370 7.00 35.48 10.99
#